data_AF-A0AAT9GNC6-F1
#
_entry.id   AF-A0AAT9GNC6-F1
#
_cell.length_a   1.000
_cell.length_b   1.000
_cell.length_c   1.000
_cell.angle_alpha   90.00
_cell.angle_beta   90.00
_cell.angle_gamma   90.00
#
_symmetry.space_group_name_H-M   'P 1'
#
loop_
_entity.id
_entity.type
_entity.pdbx_description
1 polymer ?
#
loop_
_entity_poly.entity_id
_entity_poly.type
_entity_poly.pdbx_seq_one_letter_code
_entity_poly.pdbx_strand_id
1 'polypeptide(L)'
;MAEFVVITFSSLNYLKDLINIYKNKKVIVTTLTYSKALKKGLNPLIYENVWIRAYSHKPVKIFDLDEADSEAILVAQELSAQLVTSDEKIEKIAKEMGINVVRYP
;
A
#
# COMPACT_ATOMS: atom_id res chain seq x y z
N MET A 1 -17.26 10.11 2.52
CA MET A 1 -16.52 9.04 1.82
C MET A 1 -15.43 8.55 2.76
N ALA A 2 -15.27 7.24 2.94
CA ALA A 2 -14.15 6.73 3.72
C ALA A 2 -12.86 6.96 2.93
N GLU A 3 -11.94 7.76 3.47
CA GLU A 3 -10.66 8.04 2.83
C GLU A 3 -9.79 6.78 2.96
N PHE A 4 -9.38 6.21 1.82
CA PHE A 4 -8.52 5.04 1.77
C PHE A 4 -7.05 5.47 1.78
N VAL A 5 -6.22 4.69 2.46
CA VAL A 5 -4.77 4.82 2.43
C VAL A 5 -4.18 3.46 2.07
N VAL A 6 -3.45 3.37 0.97
CA VAL A 6 -2.80 2.14 0.54
C VAL A 6 -1.35 2.13 0.99
N ILE A 7 -0.92 1.03 1.60
CA ILE A 7 0.44 0.86 2.12
C ILE A 7 1.22 -0.09 1.20
N THR A 8 2.40 0.33 0.77
CA THR A 8 3.34 -0.50 0.00
C THR A 8 4.07 -1.50 0.90
N PHE A 9 4.75 -2.47 0.29
CA PHE A 9 5.48 -3.47 1.06
C PHE A 9 6.60 -2.87 1.92
N SER A 10 7.29 -1.85 1.40
CA SER A 10 8.37 -1.14 2.09
C SER A 10 7.92 -0.46 3.38
N SER A 11 6.68 0.01 3.43
CA SER A 11 6.09 0.72 4.57
C SER A 11 5.57 -0.20 5.69
N LEU A 12 5.51 -1.51 5.48
CA LEU A 12 4.95 -2.44 6.47
C LEU A 12 5.73 -2.49 7.79
N ASN A 13 7.03 -2.17 7.76
CA ASN A 13 7.84 -2.10 8.98
C ASN A 13 7.30 -1.05 9.98
N TYR A 14 6.58 -0.05 9.48
CA TYR A 14 6.01 1.06 10.24
C TYR A 14 4.51 0.95 10.42
N LEU A 15 3.93 -0.23 10.12
CA LEU A 15 2.49 -0.43 10.10
C LEU A 15 1.80 0.01 11.40
N LYS A 16 2.41 -0.27 12.55
CA LYS A 16 1.88 0.16 13.86
C LYS A 16 1.69 1.68 13.94
N ASP A 17 2.68 2.44 13.48
CA ASP A 17 2.67 3.90 13.53
C ASP A 17 1.70 4.46 12.49
N LEU A 18 1.72 3.90 11.27
CA LEU A 18 0.81 4.27 10.19
C LEU A 18 -0.65 4.07 10.59
N ILE A 19 -0.96 3.01 11.33
CA ILE A 19 -2.33 2.74 11.80
C ILE A 19 -2.79 3.78 12.82
N ASN A 20 -1.90 4.24 13.70
CA ASN A 20 -2.20 5.32 14.64
C ASN A 20 -2.42 6.66 13.91
N ILE A 21 -1.58 6.97 12.93
CA ILE A 21 -1.71 8.18 12.09
C ILE A 21 -3.02 8.16 11.31
N TYR A 22 -3.38 7.00 10.75
CA TYR A 22 -4.55 6.80 9.91
C TYR A 22 -5.71 6.13 10.64
N LYS A 23 -5.85 6.33 11.95
CA LYS A 23 -6.88 5.68 12.79
C LYS A 23 -8.32 5.93 12.33
N ASN A 24 -8.57 7.06 11.66
CA ASN A 24 -9.88 7.44 11.14
C ASN A 24 -10.08 7.09 9.65
N LYS A 25 -9.11 6.38 9.04
CA LYS A 25 -9.10 6.00 7.63
C LYS A 25 -9.06 4.48 7.50
N LYS A 26 -9.47 3.98 6.33
CA LYS A 26 -9.32 2.56 5.99
C LYS A 26 -7.92 2.34 5.42
N VAL A 27 -7.11 1.59 6.15
CA VAL A 27 -5.77 1.22 5.73
C VAL A 27 -5.87 -0.01 4.84
N ILE A 28 -5.44 0.11 3.60
CA ILE A 28 -5.48 -0.96 2.60
C ILE A 28 -4.10 -1.58 2.48
N VAL A 29 -4.05 -2.90 2.64
CA VAL A 29 -2.90 -3.74 2.30
C VAL A 29 -3.30 -4.63 1.14
N THR A 30 -2.51 -4.66 0.07
CA THR A 30 -2.88 -5.48 -1.09
C THR A 30 -2.60 -6.96 -0.88
N THR A 31 -3.20 -7.84 -1.68
CA THR A 31 -3.08 -9.30 -1.50
C THR A 31 -1.63 -9.78 -1.58
N LEU A 32 -0.86 -9.28 -2.55
CA LEU A 32 0.55 -9.61 -2.72
C LEU A 32 1.41 -9.00 -1.60
N THR A 33 1.08 -7.77 -1.18
CA THR A 33 1.74 -7.12 -0.02
C THR A 33 1.51 -7.92 1.26
N TYR A 34 0.27 -8.37 1.50
CA TYR A 34 -0.11 -9.21 2.63
C TYR A 34 0.61 -10.57 2.58
N SER A 35 0.62 -11.24 1.42
CA SER A 35 1.33 -12.51 1.24
C SER A 35 2.83 -12.39 1.57
N LYS A 36 3.47 -11.30 1.13
CA LYS A 36 4.86 -11.03 1.49
C LYS A 36 5.06 -10.66 2.96
N ALA A 37 4.12 -9.94 3.57
CA ALA A 37 4.14 -9.60 4.99
C ALA A 37 4.18 -10.87 5.85
N LEU A 38 3.29 -11.83 5.54
CA LEU A 38 3.22 -13.10 6.24
C LEU A 38 4.52 -13.90 6.15
N LYS A 39 5.17 -13.91 4.99
CA LYS A 39 6.49 -14.56 4.80
C LYS A 39 7.58 -13.94 5.68
N LYS A 40 7.43 -12.69 6.10
CA LYS A 40 8.32 -11.98 7.04
C LYS A 40 7.85 -12.07 8.51
N GLY A 41 6.79 -12.80 8.81
CA GLY A 41 6.22 -12.89 10.16
C GLY A 41 5.42 -11.65 10.58
N LEU A 42 5.08 -10.77 9.64
CA LEU A 42 4.22 -9.61 9.88
C LEU A 42 2.79 -9.95 9.51
N ASN A 43 1.84 -9.81 10.44
CA ASN A 43 0.42 -9.97 10.16
C ASN A 43 -0.31 -8.62 10.25
N PRO A 44 -0.60 -7.96 9.13
CA PRO A 44 -1.33 -6.69 9.11
C PRO A 44 -2.76 -6.75 9.64
N LEU A 45 -3.39 -7.93 9.64
CA LEU A 45 -4.79 -8.11 10.06
C LEU A 45 -4.99 -8.11 11.58
N ILE A 46 -3.92 -7.97 12.38
CA ILE A 46 -4.05 -7.79 13.83
C ILE A 46 -4.69 -6.45 14.20
N TYR A 47 -4.83 -5.53 13.24
CA TYR A 47 -5.39 -4.21 13.44
C TYR A 47 -6.74 -4.07 12.72
N GLU A 48 -7.76 -3.60 13.44
CA GLU A 48 -9.16 -3.60 12.97
C GLU A 48 -9.42 -2.68 11.77
N ASN A 49 -8.64 -1.62 11.59
CA ASN A 49 -8.78 -0.68 10.48
C ASN A 49 -8.01 -1.08 9.23
N VAL A 50 -7.35 -2.25 9.22
CA VAL A 50 -6.64 -2.80 8.07
C VAL A 50 -7.56 -3.71 7.25
N TRP A 51 -7.60 -3.46 5.94
CA TRP A 51 -8.42 -4.18 4.99
C TRP A 51 -7.52 -4.74 3.89
N ILE A 52 -7.81 -5.96 3.45
CA ILE A 52 -7.15 -6.54 2.29
C ILE A 52 -7.94 -6.20 1.03
N ARG A 53 -7.25 -5.72 0.00
CA ARG A 53 -7.84 -5.50 -1.32
C ARG A 53 -6.93 -6.03 -2.42
N ALA A 54 -7.48 -6.88 -3.28
CA ALA A 54 -6.80 -7.30 -4.50
C ALA A 54 -7.01 -6.28 -5.61
N TYR A 55 -6.05 -6.15 -6.51
CA TYR A 55 -6.31 -5.47 -7.78
C TYR A 55 -7.25 -6.33 -8.64
N SER A 56 -8.25 -5.69 -9.27
CA SER A 56 -9.34 -6.40 -9.95
C SER A 56 -8.90 -7.18 -11.21
N HIS A 57 -7.72 -6.88 -11.76
CA HIS A 57 -7.17 -7.52 -12.95
C HIS A 57 -5.79 -8.12 -12.65
N LYS A 58 -5.24 -8.93 -13.57
CA LYS A 58 -3.83 -9.38 -13.45
C LYS A 58 -2.94 -8.12 -13.38
N PRO A 59 -2.22 -7.88 -12.27
CA PRO A 59 -1.44 -6.66 -12.13
C PRO A 59 -0.42 -6.60 -13.26
N VAL A 60 -0.47 -5.52 -14.04
CA VAL A 60 0.60 -5.24 -14.99
C VAL A 60 1.82 -4.90 -14.14
N LYS A 61 2.94 -5.61 -14.33
CA LYS A 61 4.20 -5.21 -13.69
C LYS A 61 4.50 -3.80 -14.12
N ILE A 62 4.48 -2.87 -13.17
CA ILE A 62 5.00 -1.54 -13.41
C ILE A 62 6.51 -1.74 -13.53
N PHE A 63 7.07 -1.30 -14.66
CA PHE A 63 8.44 -1.63 -15.06
C PHE A 63 9.39 -1.37 -13.89
N ASP A 64 10.24 -2.35 -13.60
CA ASP A 64 11.30 -2.24 -12.59
C ASP A 64 10.84 -2.20 -11.12
N LEU A 65 9.55 -2.46 -10.84
CA LEU A 65 9.00 -2.65 -9.50
C LEU A 65 8.66 -4.11 -9.21
N ASP A 66 8.65 -4.44 -7.92
CA ASP A 66 8.13 -5.70 -7.44
C ASP A 66 6.61 -5.82 -7.69
N GLU A 67 6.10 -7.05 -7.78
CA GLU A 67 4.67 -7.31 -8.01
C GLU A 67 3.78 -6.79 -6.88
N ALA A 68 4.23 -6.87 -5.61
CA ALA A 68 3.45 -6.37 -4.48
C ALA A 68 3.32 -4.85 -4.49
N ASP A 69 4.42 -4.16 -4.79
CA ASP A 69 4.44 -2.71 -4.89
C ASP A 69 3.68 -2.23 -6.14
N SER A 70 3.79 -2.96 -7.25
CA SER A 70 2.98 -2.71 -8.45
C SER A 70 1.48 -2.81 -8.14
N GLU A 71 1.06 -3.86 -7.43
CA GLU A 71 -0.34 -4.02 -7.01
C GLU A 71 -0.79 -2.88 -6.10
N ALA A 72 0.04 -2.46 -5.14
CA ALA A 72 -0.27 -1.35 -4.24
C ALA A 72 -0.50 -0.03 -4.99
N ILE A 73 0.35 0.29 -5.96
CA ILE A 73 0.20 1.48 -6.81
C ILE A 73 -1.11 1.40 -7.62
N LEU A 74 -1.39 0.27 -8.25
CA LEU A 74 -2.60 0.08 -9.07
C LEU A 74 -3.89 0.16 -8.24
N VAL A 75 -3.89 -0.43 -7.04
CA VAL A 75 -5.02 -0.32 -6.10
C VAL A 75 -5.20 1.11 -5.62
N ALA A 76 -4.11 1.85 -5.35
CA ALA A 76 -4.21 3.26 -4.96
C ALA A 76 -4.81 4.11 -6.08
N GLN A 77 -4.43 3.85 -7.33
CA GLN A 77 -5.00 4.51 -8.49
C GLN A 77 -6.49 4.19 -8.66
N GLU A 78 -6.88 2.91 -8.61
CA GLU A 78 -8.27 2.46 -8.74
C GLU A 78 -9.18 3.11 -7.68
N LEU A 79 -8.65 3.27 -6.47
CA LEU A 79 -9.38 3.86 -5.36
C LEU A 79 -9.35 5.39 -5.30
N SER A 80 -8.53 6.05 -6.12
CA SER A 80 -8.16 7.45 -5.91
C SER A 80 -7.67 7.70 -4.47
N ALA A 81 -6.89 6.75 -3.94
CA ALA A 81 -6.42 6.73 -2.57
C ALA A 81 -5.02 7.37 -2.44
N GLN A 82 -4.67 7.75 -1.21
CA GLN A 82 -3.30 8.10 -0.87
C GLN A 82 -2.43 6.84 -0.82
N LEU A 83 -1.23 6.88 -1.39
CA LEU A 83 -0.24 5.81 -1.30
C LEU A 83 0.83 6.18 -0.27
N VAL A 84 1.19 5.26 0.60
CA VAL A 84 2.25 5.42 1.60
C VAL A 84 3.40 4.46 1.30
N THR A 85 4.59 5.03 1.06
CA THR A 85 5.81 4.28 0.74
C THR A 85 7.00 4.79 1.53
N SER A 86 7.93 3.91 1.91
CA SER A 86 9.27 4.28 2.38
C SER A 86 10.33 4.22 1.30
N ASP A 87 9.95 3.75 0.10
CA ASP A 87 10.84 3.61 -1.06
C ASP A 87 10.67 4.79 -2.04
N GLU A 88 11.79 5.46 -2.35
CA GLU A 88 11.88 6.59 -3.27
C GLU A 88 11.49 6.26 -4.71
N LYS A 89 11.86 5.07 -5.17
CA LYS A 89 11.56 4.62 -6.54
C LYS A 89 10.06 4.46 -6.71
N ILE A 90 9.40 3.85 -5.72
CA ILE A 90 7.94 3.72 -5.69
C ILE A 90 7.28 5.09 -5.65
N GLU A 91 7.78 6.01 -4.82
CA GLU A 91 7.25 7.37 -4.71
C GLU A 91 7.26 8.09 -6.05
N LYS A 92 8.41 8.08 -6.74
CA LYS A 92 8.58 8.74 -8.03
C LYS A 92 7.60 8.20 -9.07
N ILE A 93 7.56 6.88 -9.24
CA ILE A 93 6.70 6.22 -10.23
C ILE A 93 5.22 6.50 -9.93
N ALA A 94 4.78 6.38 -8.67
CA ALA A 94 3.39 6.63 -8.31
C ALA A 94 2.98 8.10 -8.52
N LYS A 95 3.87 9.06 -8.25
CA LYS A 95 3.63 10.49 -8.55
C LYS A 95 3.51 10.75 -10.06
N GLU A 96 4.36 10.11 -10.88
CA GLU A 96 4.26 10.19 -12.35
C GLU A 96 2.92 9.65 -12.87
N MET A 97 2.31 8.70 -12.15
CA MET A 97 0.96 8.18 -12.44
C MET A 97 -0.19 9.03 -11.87
N GLY A 98 0.10 10.18 -11.26
CA GLY A 98 -0.90 11.11 -10.72
C GLY A 98 -1.47 10.70 -9.35
N ILE A 99 -0.83 9.78 -8.65
CA ILE A 99 -1.27 9.32 -7.33
C ILE A 99 -0.75 10.28 -6.24
N ASN A 100 -1.57 10.55 -5.22
CA ASN A 100 -1.13 11.30 -4.05
C ASN A 100 -0.26 10.39 -3.16
N VAL A 101 1.04 10.69 -3.07
CA VAL A 101 2.01 9.88 -2.32
C VAL A 101 2.51 10.60 -1.08
N VAL A 102 2.54 9.89 0.04
CA VAL A 102 3.26 10.31 1.26
C VAL A 102 4.44 9.37 1.45
N ARG A 103 5.64 9.95 1.47
CA ARG A 103 6.84 9.23 1.89
C ARG A 103 6.85 9.13 3.41
N TYR A 104 7.00 7.91 3.92
CA TYR A 104 7.17 7.67 5.35
C TYR A 104 8.56 7.07 5.60
N PRO A 105 9.31 7.52 6.62
CA PRO A 105 10.66 7.00 6.92
C PRO A 105 10.68 5.48 7.07
#